data_AF-A0A0M4CG94-F1
#
_entry.id   AF-A0A0M4CG94-F1
#
_cell.length_a   1.000
_cell.length_b   1.000
_cell.length_c   1.000
_cell.angle_alpha   90.00
_cell.angle_beta   90.00
_cell.angle_gamma   90.00
#
_symmetry.space_group_name_H-M   'P 1'
#
loop_
_entity.id
_entity.type
_entity.pdbx_description
1 polymer ?
#
loop_
_entity_poly.entity_id
_entity_poly.type
_entity_poly.pdbx_seq_one_letter_code
_entity_poly.pdbx_strand_id
1 'polypeptide(L)'
;MNSISLPPSGESTVKKSRITPQLLLGLLAAGAVELELWGEQEPAKLVGVGEGETPYALAKVWNTDLRRETIELVPFNEIKEVRASV
;
A
#
# COMPACT_ATOMS: atom_id res chain seq x y z
N MET A 1 -42.40 26.41 2.42
CA MET A 1 -40.95 26.40 2.14
C MET A 1 -40.51 24.95 2.10
N ASN A 2 -40.43 24.37 0.90
CA ASN A 2 -39.99 22.98 0.72
C ASN A 2 -38.46 22.95 0.71
N SER A 3 -37.85 22.44 1.76
CA SER A 3 -36.41 22.19 1.80
C SER A 3 -36.13 20.87 1.08
N ILE A 4 -35.59 20.97 -0.13
CA ILE A 4 -34.99 19.85 -0.85
C ILE A 4 -33.64 19.61 -0.18
N SER A 5 -33.54 18.59 0.65
CA SER A 5 -32.25 18.12 1.16
C SER A 5 -31.52 17.40 0.02
N LEU A 6 -30.50 18.05 -0.53
CA LEU A 6 -29.47 17.38 -1.30
C LEU A 6 -28.85 16.27 -0.43
N PRO A 7 -28.60 15.05 -0.96
CA PRO A 7 -27.71 14.14 -0.27
C PRO A 7 -26.32 14.81 -0.23
N PRO A 8 -25.67 14.93 0.94
CA PRO A 8 -24.27 15.33 0.97
C PRO A 8 -23.48 14.30 0.16
N SER A 9 -22.67 14.84 -0.74
CA SER A 9 -21.72 14.15 -1.63
C SER A 9 -21.25 12.84 -1.03
N GLY A 10 -21.36 11.78 -1.82
CA GLY A 10 -20.84 10.47 -1.45
C GLY A 10 -19.39 10.61 -1.01
N GLU A 11 -19.19 10.59 0.31
CA GLU A 11 -18.00 10.01 0.89
C GLU A 11 -17.97 8.60 0.33
N SER A 12 -17.23 8.41 -0.76
CA SER A 12 -16.52 7.18 -0.98
C SER A 12 -15.64 7.03 0.25
N THR A 13 -16.23 6.51 1.32
CA THR A 13 -15.50 5.85 2.38
C THR A 13 -14.79 4.74 1.63
N VAL A 14 -13.58 5.04 1.16
CA VAL A 14 -12.62 4.02 0.76
C VAL A 14 -12.43 3.25 2.06
N LYS A 15 -13.29 2.24 2.26
CA LYS A 15 -13.17 1.27 3.33
C LYS A 15 -11.70 0.91 3.30
N LYS A 16 -10.99 1.15 4.41
CA LYS A 16 -9.60 0.70 4.63
C LYS A 16 -9.55 -0.74 4.18
N SER A 17 -9.21 -0.95 2.91
CA SER A 17 -9.35 -2.25 2.29
C SER A 17 -8.19 -3.00 2.89
N ARG A 18 -8.53 -3.97 3.74
CA ARG A 18 -7.54 -4.75 4.47
C ARG A 18 -6.53 -5.23 3.43
N ILE A 19 -5.27 -4.82 3.58
CA ILE A 19 -4.21 -5.20 2.66
C ILE A 19 -4.05 -6.71 2.76
N THR A 20 -4.28 -7.42 1.66
CA THR A 20 -4.15 -8.88 1.56
C THR A 20 -3.07 -9.25 0.55
N PRO A 21 -2.50 -10.48 0.64
CA PRO A 21 -1.46 -10.89 -0.29
C PRO A 21 -1.95 -10.89 -1.74
N GLN A 22 -3.17 -11.35 -1.94
CA GLN A 22 -3.84 -11.39 -3.25
C GLN A 22 -4.04 -9.99 -3.84
N LEU A 23 -4.38 -8.99 -3.02
CA LEU A 23 -4.52 -7.61 -3.48
C LEU A 23 -3.18 -7.09 -3.99
N LEU A 24 -2.12 -7.21 -3.19
CA LEU A 24 -0.78 -6.73 -3.57
C LEU A 24 -0.25 -7.45 -4.81
N LEU A 25 -0.46 -8.77 -4.90
CA LEU A 25 -0.06 -9.55 -6.06
C LEU A 25 -0.81 -9.14 -7.32
N GLY A 26 -2.12 -8.90 -7.20
CA GLY A 26 -2.94 -8.41 -8.31
C GLY A 26 -2.51 -7.02 -8.79
N LEU A 27 -2.20 -6.11 -7.86
CA LEU A 27 -1.69 -4.77 -8.20
C LEU A 27 -0.30 -4.85 -8.86
N LEU A 28 0.59 -5.71 -8.34
CA LEU A 28 1.93 -5.91 -8.91
C LEU A 28 1.87 -6.48 -10.34
N ALA A 29 0.91 -7.37 -10.61
CA ALA A 29 0.67 -7.90 -11.95
C ALA A 29 0.07 -6.85 -12.91
N ALA A 30 -0.64 -5.85 -12.37
CA ALA A 30 -1.24 -4.78 -13.14
C ALA A 30 -0.25 -3.64 -13.48
N GLY A 31 0.77 -3.41 -12.65
CA GLY A 31 1.73 -2.33 -12.89
C GLY A 31 2.69 -2.07 -11.73
N ALA A 32 3.24 -0.86 -11.71
CA ALA A 32 4.15 -0.44 -10.65
C ALA A 32 3.36 -0.13 -9.37
N VAL A 33 3.81 -0.68 -8.25
CA VAL A 33 3.15 -0.50 -6.96
C VAL A 33 4.11 0.13 -5.96
N GLU A 34 3.69 1.25 -5.40
CA GLU A 34 4.34 1.97 -4.32
C GLU A 34 3.59 1.71 -3.00
N LEU A 35 4.37 1.55 -1.93
CA LEU A 35 3.91 1.30 -0.58
C LEU A 35 4.34 2.47 0.29
N GLU A 36 3.38 3.12 0.96
CA GLU A 36 3.70 4.03 2.04
C GLU A 36 3.84 3.21 3.33
N LEU A 37 5.01 3.28 3.97
CA LEU A 37 5.31 2.54 5.20
C LEU A 37 5.23 3.48 6.41
N TRP A 38 4.80 2.96 7.56
CA TRP A 38 4.83 3.72 8.81
C TRP A 38 6.27 3.94 9.27
N GLY A 39 6.66 5.19 9.50
CA GLY A 39 8.01 5.54 9.95
C GLY A 39 8.99 5.88 8.82
N GLU A 40 8.66 5.54 7.58
CA GLU A 40 9.46 5.86 6.40
C GLU A 40 9.01 7.16 5.74
N GLN A 41 9.96 7.96 5.27
CA GLN A 41 9.67 9.19 4.52
C GLN A 41 9.50 8.94 3.03
N GLU A 42 10.21 7.95 2.48
CA GLU A 42 10.19 7.62 1.07
C GLU A 42 9.27 6.41 0.80
N PRO A 43 8.52 6.43 -0.32
CA PRO A 43 7.70 5.29 -0.69
C PRO A 43 8.57 4.10 -1.09
N ALA A 44 8.21 2.91 -0.62
CA ALA A 44 8.86 1.68 -0.99
C ALA A 44 8.22 1.09 -2.24
N LYS A 45 8.99 0.48 -3.13
CA LYS A 45 8.44 -0.17 -4.33
C LYS A 45 8.17 -1.63 -4.05
N LEU A 46 6.93 -2.07 -4.18
CA LEU A 46 6.58 -3.48 -4.06
C LEU A 46 7.25 -4.26 -5.20
N VAL A 47 7.99 -5.30 -4.86
CA VAL A 47 8.66 -6.20 -5.82
C VAL A 47 8.23 -7.65 -5.68
N GLY A 48 7.52 -7.99 -4.60
CA GLY A 48 6.99 -9.33 -4.38
C GLY A 48 6.14 -9.42 -3.13
N VAL A 49 5.52 -10.58 -2.93
CA VAL A 49 4.67 -10.87 -1.78
C VAL A 49 4.98 -12.28 -1.32
N GLY A 50 5.02 -12.51 -0.01
CA GLY A 50 5.24 -13.83 0.57
C GLY A 50 4.18 -14.20 1.60
N GLU A 51 3.85 -15.48 1.65
CA GLU A 51 2.93 -16.09 2.61
C GLU A 51 3.74 -16.98 3.56
N GLY A 52 4.24 -16.39 4.66
CA GLY A 52 4.86 -17.11 5.78
C GLY A 52 3.90 -17.28 6.95
N GLU A 53 4.43 -17.50 8.17
CA GLU A 53 3.61 -17.48 9.41
C GLU A 53 2.83 -16.16 9.56
N THR A 54 3.40 -15.06 9.06
CA THR A 54 2.73 -13.78 8.86
C THR A 54 2.91 -13.34 7.40
N PRO A 55 1.86 -12.87 6.71
CA PRO A 55 1.98 -12.36 5.36
C PRO A 55 2.84 -11.08 5.33
N TYR A 56 3.72 -10.99 4.33
CA TYR A 56 4.66 -9.88 4.17
C TYR A 56 4.80 -9.46 2.70
N ALA A 57 5.18 -8.20 2.50
CA ALA A 57 5.55 -7.65 1.22
C ALA A 57 7.09 -7.67 1.10
N LEU A 58 7.60 -7.96 -0.10
CA LEU A 58 8.97 -7.66 -0.45
C LEU A 58 8.98 -6.29 -1.10
N ALA A 59 9.62 -5.33 -0.44
CA ALA A 59 9.65 -3.95 -0.89
C ALA A 59 11.10 -3.50 -1.11
N LYS A 60 11.33 -2.77 -2.19
CA LYS A 60 12.58 -2.08 -2.46
C LYS A 60 12.51 -0.72 -1.75
N VAL A 61 13.33 -0.54 -0.73
CA VAL A 61 13.37 0.64 0.14
C VAL A 61 14.72 1.33 -0.03
N TRP A 62 14.75 2.66 0.06
CA TRP A 62 16.01 3.40 0.12
C TRP A 62 16.64 3.28 1.51
N ASN A 63 17.75 2.58 1.62
CA ASN A 63 18.48 2.46 2.88
C ASN A 63 19.50 3.60 2.99
N THR A 64 19.30 4.49 3.96
CA THR A 64 20.12 5.69 4.16
C THR A 64 21.53 5.37 4.67
N ASP A 65 21.67 4.34 5.52
CA ASP A 65 22.96 3.89 6.04
C ASP A 65 23.85 3.33 4.92
N LEU A 66 23.27 2.53 4.03
CA LEU A 66 23.97 1.91 2.91
C LEU A 66 23.99 2.79 1.65
N ARG A 67 23.28 3.92 1.65
CA ARG A 67 23.09 4.85 0.53
C ARG A 67 22.71 4.16 -0.77
N ARG A 68 21.81 3.18 -0.68
CA ARG A 68 21.36 2.38 -1.82
C ARG A 68 20.00 1.78 -1.55
N GLU A 69 19.34 1.33 -2.62
CA GLU A 69 18.11 0.57 -2.48
C GLU A 69 18.38 -0.88 -2.01
N THR A 70 17.63 -1.33 -1.00
CA THR A 70 17.66 -2.70 -0.46
C THR A 70 16.27 -3.33 -0.58
N ILE A 71 16.21 -4.67 -0.65
CA ILE A 71 14.95 -5.39 -0.59
C ILE A 71 14.73 -5.79 0.86
N GLU A 72 13.61 -5.36 1.43
CA GLU A 72 13.23 -5.63 2.80
C GLU A 72 11.89 -6.35 2.88
N LEU A 73 11.76 -7.16 3.95
CA LEU A 73 10.54 -7.85 4.31
C LEU A 73 9.70 -6.86 5.13
N VAL A 74 8.56 -6.46 4.58
CA VAL A 74 7.66 -5.49 5.19
C VAL A 74 6.40 -6.22 5.65
N PRO A 75 6.20 -6.38 6.97
CA PRO A 75 4.96 -6.87 7.53
C PRO A 75 3.76 -6.01 7.11
N PHE A 76 2.62 -6.62 6.82
CA PHE A 76 1.46 -5.87 6.31
C PHE A 76 0.89 -4.83 7.29
N ASN A 77 1.12 -4.99 8.59
CA ASN A 77 0.75 -4.01 9.61
C ASN A 77 1.62 -2.75 9.57
N GLU A 78 2.76 -2.77 8.89
CA GLU A 78 3.62 -1.59 8.68
C GLU A 78 3.26 -0.83 7.40
N ILE A 79 2.41 -1.39 6.54
CA ILE A 79 1.94 -0.73 5.33
C ILE A 79 0.76 0.18 5.68
N LYS A 80 0.94 1.48 5.45
CA LYS A 80 -0.07 2.50 5.66
C LYS A 80 -1.01 2.62 4.47
N GLU A 81 -0.45 2.72 3.27
CA GLU A 81 -1.19 2.93 2.03
C GLU A 81 -0.49 2.20 0.87
N VAL A 82 -1.27 1.83 -0.14
CA VAL A 82 -0.79 1.19 -1.37
C VAL A 82 -1.24 2.04 -2.54
N ARG A 83 -0.30 2.44 -3.39
CA ARG A 83 -0.56 3.20 -4.62
C ARG A 83 -0.10 2.38 -5.81
N ALA A 84 -1.02 2.09 -6.73
CA ALA A 84 -0.69 1.43 -7.98
C ALA A 84 -0.75 2.44 -9.12
N SER A 85 0.24 2.40 -10.00
CA SER A 85 0.27 3.13 -11.27
C SER A 85 0.21 2.13 -12.41
N VAL A 86 -0.79 2.30 -13.29
CA VAL A 86 -1.09 1.43 -14.44
C VAL A 86 -0.64 2.12 -15.72
#